data_AF-A0A6G3CK16-F1
#
_entry.id   AF-A0A6G3CK16-F1
#
_cell.length_a   1.000
_cell.length_b   1.000
_cell.length_c   1.000
_cell.angle_alpha   90.00
_cell.angle_beta   90.00
_cell.angle_gamma   90.00
#
_symmetry.space_group_name_H-M   'P 1'
#
loop_
_entity.id
_entity.type
_entity.pdbx_description
1 polymer ?
#
loop_
_entity_poly.entity_id
_entity_poly.type
_entity_poly.pdbx_seq_one_letter_code
_entity_poly.pdbx_strand_id
1 'polypeptide(L)' 'MPRTMSVAESIVIDASPALVYAQLSDPTAMGRWSPENRGATVQGERRDAYVGMVFEGRNKRGAARWTTRCTVTAA' A
#
# COMPACT_ATOMS: atom_id res chain seq x y z
N MET A 1 18.19 -19.71 -11.78
CA MET A 1 17.86 -18.58 -10.88
C MET A 1 16.55 -17.98 -11.34
N PRO A 2 15.55 -17.74 -10.47
CA PRO A 2 14.34 -17.03 -10.87
C PRO A 2 14.70 -15.60 -11.29
N ARG A 3 14.05 -15.08 -12.34
CA ARG A 3 14.26 -13.70 -12.81
C ARG A 3 13.53 -12.73 -11.88
N THR A 4 14.21 -11.66 -11.47
CA THR A 4 13.54 -10.52 -10.84
C THR A 4 12.68 -9.81 -11.88
N MET A 5 11.39 -9.70 -11.62
CA MET A 5 10.47 -8.92 -12.44
C MET A 5 10.27 -7.55 -11.79
N SER A 6 10.55 -6.47 -12.52
CA SER A 6 10.35 -5.09 -12.06
C SER A 6 9.60 -4.29 -13.12
N VAL A 7 8.67 -3.44 -12.67
CA VAL A 7 7.95 -2.46 -13.49
C VAL A 7 8.01 -1.10 -12.79
N ALA A 8 8.09 -0.02 -13.55
CA ALA A 8 8.10 1.35 -13.04
C ALA A 8 7.22 2.25 -13.91
N GLU A 9 6.47 3.14 -13.27
CA GLU A 9 5.60 4.14 -13.90
C GLU A 9 5.64 5.42 -13.08
N SER A 10 5.39 6.57 -13.71
CA SER A 10 5.44 7.88 -13.05
C SER A 10 4.37 8.81 -13.60
N ILE A 11 3.76 9.60 -12.72
CA ILE A 11 2.83 10.67 -13.07
C ILE A 11 3.20 11.94 -12.31
N VAL A 12 2.90 13.11 -12.87
CA VAL A 12 3.03 14.40 -12.19
C VAL A 12 1.73 14.71 -11.47
N ILE A 13 1.81 15.06 -10.20
CA ILE A 13 0.68 15.51 -9.38
C ILE A 13 0.98 16.95 -8.94
N ASP A 14 0.08 17.87 -9.24
CA ASP A 14 0.17 19.27 -8.81
C ASP A 14 -0.24 19.41 -7.33
N ALA A 15 0.59 18.86 -6.45
CA ALA A 15 0.42 18.91 -5.01
C ALA A 15 1.78 18.83 -4.30
N SER A 16 1.83 19.26 -3.03
CA SER A 16 3.07 19.14 -2.27
C SER A 16 3.45 17.67 -2.02
N PRO A 17 4.75 17.32 -2.04
CA PRO A 17 5.18 15.95 -1.79
C PRO A 17 4.70 15.40 -0.45
N ALA A 18 4.67 16.22 0.60
CA ALA A 18 4.19 15.83 1.93
C ALA A 18 2.70 15.45 1.91
N LEU A 19 1.87 16.19 1.15
CA LEU A 19 0.44 15.88 1.02
C LEU A 19 0.23 14.57 0.28
N VAL A 20 0.97 14.35 -0.81
CA VAL A 20 0.90 13.09 -1.59
C VAL A 20 1.35 11.92 -0.73
N TYR A 21 2.48 12.08 -0.01
CA TYR A 21 3.03 11.03 0.85
C TYR A 21 2.06 10.63 1.96
N ALA A 22 1.43 11.59 2.63
CA ALA A 22 0.44 11.32 3.68
C ALA A 22 -0.78 10.52 3.17
N GLN A 23 -1.14 10.64 1.90
CA GLN A 23 -2.22 9.83 1.30
C GLN A 23 -1.76 8.42 0.94
N LEU A 24 -0.50 8.25 0.55
CA LEU A 24 0.08 6.97 0.10
C LEU A 24 0.58 6.09 1.26
N SER A 25 1.06 6.70 2.33
CA SER A 25 1.66 5.99 3.47
C SER A 25 0.64 5.29 4.37
N ASP A 26 -0.66 5.52 4.18
CA ASP A 26 -1.72 4.79 4.88
C ASP A 26 -2.24 3.60 4.04
N PRO A 27 -1.76 2.36 4.28
CA PRO A 27 -2.22 1.19 3.53
C PRO A 27 -3.69 0.85 3.79
N THR A 28 -4.30 1.34 4.87
CA THR A 28 -5.74 1.11 5.15
C THR A 28 -6.63 1.93 4.21
N ALA A 29 -6.12 3.04 3.68
CA ALA A 29 -6.83 3.95 2.80
C ALA A 29 -6.85 3.53 1.32
N MET A 30 -6.03 2.54 0.92
CA MET A 30 -5.77 2.24 -0.49
C MET A 30 -7.01 1.87 -1.31
N GLY A 31 -8.06 1.34 -0.66
CA GLY A 31 -9.32 1.04 -1.33
C GLY A 31 -10.04 2.26 -1.94
N ARG A 32 -9.66 3.48 -1.56
CA ARG A 32 -10.16 4.72 -2.19
C ARG A 32 -9.52 4.97 -3.56
N TRP A 33 -8.29 4.51 -3.75
CA TRP A 33 -7.46 4.81 -4.93
C TRP A 33 -7.37 3.65 -5.91
N SER A 34 -7.48 2.42 -5.41
CA SER A 34 -7.27 1.22 -6.21
C SER A 34 -8.51 0.34 -6.30
N PRO A 35 -8.90 -0.11 -7.51
CA PRO A 35 -9.92 -1.15 -7.66
C PRO A 35 -9.43 -2.53 -7.21
N GLU A 36 -8.10 -2.73 -7.14
CA GLU A 36 -7.45 -4.02 -6.87
C GLU A 36 -6.94 -4.12 -5.42
N ASN A 37 -6.21 -3.11 -4.93
CA ASN A 37 -5.79 -3.01 -3.53
C ASN A 37 -6.89 -2.37 -2.69
N ARG A 38 -7.68 -3.19 -1.98
CA ARG A 38 -8.85 -2.77 -1.21
C ARG A 38 -8.52 -2.30 0.20
N GLY A 39 -7.27 -1.92 0.43
CA GLY A 39 -6.75 -1.49 1.72
C GLY A 39 -6.37 -2.65 2.63
N ALA A 40 -5.83 -2.27 3.79
CA ALA A 40 -5.24 -3.18 4.75
C ALA A 40 -5.90 -3.15 6.14
N THR A 41 -5.63 -4.19 6.92
CA THR A 41 -5.83 -4.21 8.37
C THR A 41 -4.49 -4.18 9.08
N VAL A 42 -4.41 -3.39 10.15
CA VAL A 42 -3.22 -3.23 10.99
C VAL A 42 -3.55 -3.86 12.34
N GLN A 43 -2.58 -4.56 12.93
CA GLN A 43 -2.73 -5.09 14.28
C GLN A 43 -2.41 -3.99 15.30
N GLY A 44 -3.30 -3.79 16.28
CA GLY A 44 -3.15 -2.78 17.32
C GLY A 44 -3.77 -1.41 16.98
N GLU A 45 -3.35 -0.37 17.70
CA GLU A 45 -3.86 0.99 17.50
C GLU A 45 -3.45 1.54 16.13
N ARG A 46 -4.37 2.27 15.49
CA ARG A 46 -4.07 2.99 14.26
C ARG A 46 -3.12 4.15 14.57
N ARG A 47 -1.95 4.09 13.95
CA ARG A 47 -0.93 5.14 13.95
C ARG A 47 -0.55 5.44 12.51
N ASP A 48 0.18 6.53 12.31
CA ASP A 48 0.90 6.75 11.06
C ASP A 48 1.84 5.56 10.81
N ALA A 49 2.16 5.32 9.53
CA ALA A 49 3.07 4.24 9.18
C ALA A 49 4.43 4.44 9.86
N TYR A 50 5.05 3.33 10.25
CA TYR A 50 6.38 3.31 10.84
C TYR A 50 7.15 2.09 10.34
N VAL A 51 8.47 2.18 10.28
CA VAL A 51 9.32 1.05 9.87
C VAL A 51 9.10 -0.13 10.81
N GLY A 52 8.87 -1.32 10.23
CA GLY A 52 8.56 -2.54 10.97
C GLY A 52 7.06 -2.77 11.22
N MET A 53 6.20 -1.79 10.92
CA MET A 53 4.75 -1.98 10.96
C MET A 53 4.34 -3.13 10.04
N VAL A 54 3.57 -4.07 10.59
CA VAL A 54 3.01 -5.20 9.83
C VAL A 54 1.53 -4.98 9.56
N PHE A 55 1.11 -5.18 8.32
CA PHE A 55 -0.29 -5.12 7.93
C PHE A 55 -0.68 -6.26 7.00
N GLU A 56 -1.99 -6.52 6.92
CA GLU A 56 -2.58 -7.49 6.00
C GLU A 56 -3.35 -6.75 4.91
N GLY A 57 -2.78 -6.70 3.71
CA GLY A 57 -3.38 -6.07 2.52
C GLY A 57 -4.36 -7.00 1.83
N ARG A 58 -5.55 -6.50 1.52
CA ARG A 58 -6.61 -7.27 0.84
C ARG A 58 -6.65 -6.89 -0.63
N ASN A 59 -6.34 -7.84 -1.49
CA ASN A 59 -6.22 -7.62 -2.92
C ASN A 59 -7.28 -8.38 -3.71
N LYS A 60 -7.56 -7.93 -4.93
CA LYS A 60 -8.37 -8.66 -5.90
C LYS A 60 -7.86 -8.43 -7.33
N ARG A 61 -8.17 -9.37 -8.21
CA ARG A 61 -8.04 -9.23 -9.67
C ARG A 61 -9.14 -10.04 -10.33
N GLY A 62 -10.11 -9.35 -10.94
CA GLY A 62 -11.37 -10.00 -11.35
C GLY A 62 -12.05 -10.70 -10.18
N ALA A 63 -12.36 -11.99 -10.34
CA ALA A 63 -12.97 -12.82 -9.30
C ALA A 63 -11.98 -13.28 -8.21
N ALA A 64 -10.68 -13.28 -8.50
CA ALA A 64 -9.67 -13.73 -7.56
C ALA A 64 -9.49 -12.71 -6.42
N ARG A 65 -9.33 -13.21 -5.19
CA ARG A 65 -9.12 -12.41 -3.97
C ARG A 65 -8.07 -13.09 -3.10
N TRP A 66 -7.22 -12.30 -2.47
CA TRP A 66 -6.19 -12.81 -1.58
C TRP A 66 -5.80 -11.77 -0.53
N THR A 67 -5.13 -12.24 0.53
CA THR A 67 -4.53 -11.40 1.56
C THR A 67 -3.01 -11.55 1.50
N THR A 68 -2.30 -10.44 1.65
CA THR A 68 -0.83 -10.43 1.70
C THR A 68 -0.38 -9.77 2.99
N ARG A 69 0.51 -10.43 3.74
CA ARG A 69 1.18 -9.83 4.90
C ARG A 69 2.39 -9.02 4.42
N CYS A 70 2.43 -7.75 4.75
CA CYS A 70 3.50 -6.82 4.36
C CYS A 70 4.16 -6.21 5.60
N THR A 71 5.43 -5.84 5.47
CA THR A 71 6.18 -5.09 6.48
C THR A 71 6.63 -3.76 5.87
N VAL A 72 6.36 -2.66 6.56
CA VAL A 72 6.82 -1.32 6.15
C VAL A 72 8.33 -1.23 6.33
N THR A 73 9.05 -0.82 5.30
CA THR A 73 10.52 -0.68 5.31
C THR A 73 10.99 0.78 5.32
N ALA A 74 10.11 1.73 5.04
CA ALA A 74 10.35 3.17 5.09
C ALA A 74 9.05 3.91 5.46
N ALA A 75 9.17 4.98 6.25
CA ALA A 75 8.08 5.83 6.71
C ALA A 75 8.57 7.27 6.91
#